data_AF-A0A1B9GC30-F1
#
_entry.id   AF-A0A1B9GC30-F1
#
_cell.length_a   1.000
_cell.length_b   1.000
_cell.length_c   1.000
_cell.angle_alpha   90.00
_cell.angle_beta   90.00
_cell.angle_gamma   90.00
#
_symmetry.space_group_name_H-M   'P 1'
#
loop_
_entity.id
_entity.type
_entity.pdbx_description
1 polymer ?
#
loop_
_entity_poly.entity_id
_entity_poly.type
_entity_poly.pdbx_seq_one_letter_code
_entity_poly.pdbx_strand_id
1 'polypeptide(L)'
;MSITVPSLLPPSNLGRLHEMVWSIPNIRSEIMLYLPNRDIISLLTTSKIHFHSAVEKLYEVFPYKEYENILTRCKDKTRKQAYWNAVRTIKLNRTLPPTKWVRYFGPFPNATCIQAPPMYVSTNPAMIFRTNEQGHYRFVFQPEESFKGEWQLTQGSVIPERIIGTPSAWGYRQPLTIMLSHPPSTLSPKNESNIMTNLLKINESPEYFVRSLELHVEVDRPAIFQALQQLHSTDKLRLQCLKVSDFNAETTGLALQS
;
A
#
# COMPACT_ATOMS: atom_id res chain seq x y z
N MET A 1 -6.84 -8.03 57.52
CA MET A 1 -7.84 -8.03 56.42
C MET A 1 -8.03 -6.59 55.98
N SER A 2 -7.51 -6.20 54.83
CA SER A 2 -7.67 -4.83 54.32
C SER A 2 -9.00 -4.75 53.57
N ILE A 3 -9.94 -3.99 54.12
CA ILE A 3 -11.24 -3.73 53.52
C ILE A 3 -11.04 -2.61 52.48
N THR A 4 -10.97 -2.98 51.21
CA THR A 4 -11.00 -2.04 50.09
C THR A 4 -12.42 -1.53 49.97
N VAL A 5 -12.66 -0.29 50.43
CA VAL A 5 -13.94 0.39 50.25
C VAL A 5 -14.12 0.69 48.75
N PRO A 6 -15.19 0.23 48.09
CA PRO A 6 -15.46 0.59 46.70
C PRO A 6 -15.73 2.10 46.61
N SER A 7 -14.95 2.80 45.79
CA SER A 7 -15.21 4.19 45.42
C SER A 7 -16.57 4.28 44.70
N LEU A 8 -17.60 4.70 45.44
CA LEU A 8 -18.99 4.88 44.97
C LEU A 8 -19.25 6.28 44.37
N LEU A 9 -18.21 7.05 44.04
CA LEU A 9 -18.40 8.33 43.37
C LEU A 9 -18.81 8.09 41.91
N PRO A 10 -19.93 8.66 41.43
CA PRO A 10 -20.30 8.56 40.03
C PRO A 10 -19.18 9.14 39.15
N PRO A 11 -18.87 8.53 38.00
CA PRO A 11 -17.84 9.05 37.11
C PRO A 11 -18.20 10.50 36.77
N SER A 12 -17.25 11.41 36.98
CA SER A 12 -17.43 12.81 36.60
C SER A 12 -17.85 12.88 35.13
N ASN A 13 -18.66 13.89 34.76
CA ASN A 13 -19.08 14.09 33.36
C ASN A 13 -17.87 14.08 32.39
N LEU A 14 -16.72 14.54 32.87
CA LEU A 14 -15.44 14.49 32.15
C LEU A 14 -14.93 13.06 31.92
N GLY A 15 -14.99 12.17 32.93
CA GLY A 15 -14.61 10.77 32.79
C GLY A 15 -15.47 10.02 31.77
N ARG A 16 -16.78 10.27 31.78
CA ARG A 16 -17.71 9.71 30.78
C ARG A 16 -17.42 10.23 29.37
N LEU A 17 -17.21 11.53 29.22
CA LEU A 17 -16.89 12.12 27.92
C LEU A 17 -15.56 11.58 27.38
N HIS A 18 -14.57 11.43 28.26
CA HIS A 18 -13.29 10.82 27.93
C HIS A 18 -13.46 9.38 27.43
N GLU A 19 -14.16 8.51 28.16
CA GLU A 19 -14.42 7.14 27.71
C GLU A 19 -15.16 7.10 26.36
N MET A 20 -16.16 7.97 26.18
CA MET A 20 -16.90 8.09 24.93
C MET A 20 -15.97 8.43 23.75
N VAL A 21 -15.14 9.47 23.88
CA VAL A 21 -14.19 9.88 22.83
C VAL A 21 -13.25 8.75 22.44
N TRP A 22 -12.66 8.07 23.42
CA TRP A 22 -11.70 6.99 23.16
C TRP A 22 -12.34 5.69 22.67
N SER A 23 -13.65 5.51 22.88
CA SER A 23 -14.39 4.35 22.38
C SER A 23 -14.73 4.42 20.88
N ILE A 24 -14.65 5.62 20.27
CA ILE A 24 -14.94 5.81 18.85
C ILE A 24 -13.63 5.60 18.05
N PRO A 25 -13.52 4.52 17.25
CA PRO A 25 -12.25 4.16 16.62
C PRO A 25 -11.67 5.23 15.71
N ASN A 26 -12.51 5.91 14.91
CA ASN A 26 -12.07 6.92 13.96
C ASN A 26 -11.47 8.15 14.66
N ILE A 27 -12.13 8.64 15.71
CA ILE A 27 -11.65 9.79 16.50
C ILE A 27 -10.33 9.42 17.20
N ARG A 28 -10.28 8.24 17.81
CA ARG A 28 -9.06 7.73 18.44
C ARG A 28 -7.90 7.65 17.45
N SER A 29 -8.11 7.08 16.26
CA SER A 29 -7.07 6.97 15.22
C SER A 29 -6.57 8.35 14.82
N GLU A 30 -7.47 9.31 14.65
CA GLU A 30 -7.13 10.70 14.32
C GLU A 30 -6.29 11.35 15.42
N ILE A 31 -6.67 11.22 16.69
CA ILE A 31 -5.88 11.70 17.83
C ILE A 31 -4.46 11.11 17.80
N MET A 32 -4.34 9.81 17.56
CA MET A 32 -3.06 9.09 17.52
C MET A 32 -2.15 9.52 16.35
N LEU A 33 -2.68 10.16 15.31
CA LEU A 33 -1.86 10.71 14.21
C LEU A 33 -1.07 11.95 14.64
N TYR A 34 -1.62 12.76 15.55
CA TYR A 34 -0.99 14.00 16.02
C TYR A 34 -0.09 13.81 17.25
N LEU A 35 -0.12 12.63 17.88
CA LEU A 35 0.73 12.34 19.04
C LEU A 35 2.09 11.78 18.61
N PRO A 36 3.21 12.30 19.16
CA PRO A 36 4.51 11.69 18.93
C PRO A 36 4.60 10.34 19.66
N ASN A 37 5.39 9.41 19.12
CA ASN A 37 5.54 8.06 19.69
C ASN A 37 5.94 8.05 21.18
N ARG A 38 6.72 9.05 21.62
CA ARG A 38 7.09 9.21 23.03
C ARG A 38 5.87 9.35 23.95
N ASP A 39 4.88 10.13 23.53
CA ASP A 39 3.69 10.38 24.34
C ASP A 39 2.73 9.19 24.25
N ILE A 40 2.65 8.54 23.09
CA ILE A 40 1.88 7.30 22.91
C ILE A 40 2.37 6.19 23.85
N ILE A 41 3.68 6.11 24.12
CA ILE A 41 4.23 5.12 25.07
C ILE A 41 3.64 5.31 26.48
N SER A 42 3.41 6.55 26.93
CA SER A 42 2.83 6.80 28.26
C SER A 42 1.38 6.28 28.39
N LEU A 43 0.67 6.19 27.26
CA LEU A 43 -0.70 5.68 27.22
C LEU A 43 -0.78 4.17 27.50
N LEU A 44 0.31 3.42 27.33
CA LEU A 44 0.38 1.99 27.61
C LEU A 44 0.11 1.63 29.07
N THR A 45 0.31 2.57 30.01
CA THR A 45 0.14 2.35 31.44
C THR A 45 -1.06 3.09 32.04
N THR A 46 -1.80 3.86 31.24
CA THR A 46 -2.82 4.78 31.77
C THR A 46 -4.15 4.07 32.03
N SER A 47 -4.70 3.39 31.03
CA SER A 47 -5.94 2.63 31.16
C SER A 47 -6.03 1.54 30.09
N LYS A 48 -7.01 0.64 30.20
CA LYS A 48 -7.21 -0.42 29.20
C LYS A 48 -7.48 0.14 27.79
N ILE A 49 -8.30 1.19 27.67
CA ILE A 49 -8.63 1.75 26.36
C ILE A 49 -7.41 2.43 25.73
N HIS A 50 -6.67 3.20 26.52
CA HIS A 50 -5.41 3.82 26.09
C HIS A 50 -4.37 2.79 25.67
N PHE A 51 -4.23 1.71 26.44
CA PHE A 51 -3.33 0.61 26.11
C PHE A 51 -3.64 0.02 24.74
N HIS A 52 -4.90 -0.33 24.45
CA HIS A 52 -5.27 -0.88 23.13
C HIS A 52 -4.97 0.11 22.00
N SER A 53 -5.32 1.37 22.23
CA SER A 53 -5.12 2.47 21.28
C SER A 53 -3.63 2.68 20.93
N ALA A 54 -2.79 2.73 21.96
CA ALA A 54 -1.35 2.88 21.82
C ALA A 54 -0.71 1.65 21.16
N VAL A 55 -1.17 0.44 21.50
CA VAL A 55 -0.69 -0.80 20.89
C VAL A 55 -1.03 -0.86 19.41
N GLU A 56 -2.27 -0.54 19.03
CA GLU A 56 -2.67 -0.47 17.62
C GLU A 56 -1.76 0.46 16.82
N LYS A 57 -1.44 1.64 17.35
CA LYS A 57 -0.58 2.61 16.67
C LYS A 57 0.90 2.20 16.62
N LEU A 58 1.47 1.79 17.75
CA LEU A 58 2.91 1.49 17.86
C LEU A 58 3.30 0.20 17.14
N TYR A 59 2.39 -0.77 17.06
CA TYR A 59 2.65 -2.10 16.48
C TYR A 59 1.99 -2.29 15.11
N GLU A 60 1.40 -1.24 14.52
CA GLU A 60 0.79 -1.27 13.19
C GLU A 60 1.78 -1.84 12.15
N VAL A 61 3.01 -1.36 12.16
CA VAL A 61 4.13 -1.84 11.36
C VAL A 61 5.13 -2.56 12.26
N PHE A 62 5.25 -3.88 12.10
CA PHE A 62 6.00 -4.72 13.01
C PHE A 62 7.22 -5.39 12.35
N PRO A 63 8.45 -5.17 12.84
CA PRO A 63 9.64 -5.87 12.36
C PRO A 63 9.67 -7.32 12.86
N TYR A 64 9.58 -8.29 11.93
CA TYR A 64 9.46 -9.71 12.28
C TYR A 64 10.63 -10.25 13.12
N LYS A 65 11.85 -9.69 13.02
CA LYS A 65 12.98 -10.10 13.90
C LYS A 65 12.68 -9.93 15.38
N GLU A 66 11.80 -8.98 15.73
CA GLU A 66 11.48 -8.69 17.12
C GLU A 66 10.41 -9.63 17.67
N TYR A 67 9.79 -10.45 16.82
CA TYR A 67 8.74 -11.40 17.20
C TYR A 67 9.20 -12.30 18.37
N GLU A 68 10.34 -12.97 18.22
CA GLU A 68 10.92 -13.87 19.24
C GLU A 68 11.25 -13.12 20.54
N ASN A 69 11.72 -11.87 20.43
CA ASN A 69 12.01 -11.04 21.60
C ASN A 69 10.73 -10.68 22.38
N ILE A 70 9.61 -10.47 21.69
CA ILE A 70 8.32 -10.25 22.35
C ILE A 70 7.79 -11.55 22.95
N LEU A 71 7.96 -12.70 22.27
CA LEU A 71 7.57 -14.00 22.81
C LEU A 71 8.20 -14.29 24.16
N THR A 72 9.47 -13.91 24.31
CA THR A 72 10.27 -14.16 25.53
C THR A 72 9.99 -13.13 26.63
N ARG A 73 9.79 -11.85 26.28
CA ARG A 73 9.59 -10.77 27.27
C ARG A 73 8.15 -10.67 27.79
N CYS A 74 7.14 -10.90 26.93
CA CYS A 74 5.74 -10.75 27.32
C CYS A 74 5.12 -12.09 27.74
N LYS A 75 5.12 -12.36 29.06
CA LYS A 75 4.50 -13.56 29.64
C LYS A 75 2.97 -13.50 29.68
N ASP A 76 2.41 -12.29 29.72
CA ASP A 76 0.97 -12.06 29.73
C ASP A 76 0.36 -12.40 28.35
N LYS A 77 -0.51 -13.42 28.33
CA LYS A 77 -1.17 -13.91 27.12
C LYS A 77 -2.12 -12.87 26.50
N THR A 78 -2.83 -12.12 27.33
CA THR A 78 -3.81 -11.12 26.87
C THR A 78 -3.10 -9.95 26.22
N ARG A 79 -2.01 -9.46 26.83
CA ARG A 79 -1.18 -8.40 26.23
C ARG A 79 -0.51 -8.86 24.93
N LYS A 80 -0.01 -10.09 24.92
CA LYS A 80 0.58 -10.71 23.72
C LYS A 80 -0.39 -10.76 22.56
N GLN A 81 -1.63 -11.18 22.82
CA GLN A 81 -2.69 -11.18 21.81
C GLN A 81 -3.00 -9.76 21.31
N ALA A 82 -3.03 -8.76 22.20
CA ALA A 82 -3.24 -7.37 21.80
C ALA A 82 -2.14 -6.88 20.85
N TYR A 83 -0.87 -7.15 21.14
CA TYR A 83 0.24 -6.81 20.23
C TYR A 83 0.09 -7.49 18.86
N TRP A 84 -0.23 -8.78 18.82
CA TRP A 84 -0.39 -9.51 17.56
C TRP A 84 -1.58 -9.04 16.73
N ASN A 85 -2.69 -8.73 17.40
CA ASN A 85 -3.89 -8.21 16.76
C ASN A 85 -3.70 -6.78 16.22
N ALA A 86 -2.73 -6.03 16.75
CA ALA A 86 -2.41 -4.69 16.26
C ALA A 86 -1.61 -4.68 14.95
N VAL A 87 -0.86 -5.75 14.65
CA VAL A 87 -0.04 -5.80 13.44
C VAL A 87 -0.90 -5.74 12.18
N ARG A 88 -0.58 -4.80 11.29
CA ARG A 88 -1.15 -4.65 9.94
C ARG A 88 -0.10 -4.95 8.87
N THR A 89 1.13 -4.49 9.09
CA THR A 89 2.25 -4.69 8.16
C THR A 89 3.39 -5.40 8.85
N ILE A 90 3.86 -6.51 8.28
CA ILE A 90 5.00 -7.27 8.79
C ILE A 90 6.24 -6.87 7.99
N LYS A 91 7.23 -6.27 8.63
CA LYS A 91 8.50 -5.90 8.00
C LYS A 91 9.51 -7.03 8.15
N LEU A 92 9.97 -7.57 7.02
CA LEU A 92 11.09 -8.51 6.97
C LEU A 92 12.41 -7.73 6.98
N ASN A 93 13.51 -8.38 7.38
CA ASN A 93 14.85 -7.76 7.36
C ASN A 93 15.76 -8.37 6.29
N ARG A 94 15.26 -9.38 5.57
CA ARG A 94 15.97 -10.05 4.49
C ARG A 94 14.98 -10.36 3.38
N THR A 95 15.47 -10.36 2.16
CA THR A 95 14.67 -10.70 1.00
C THR A 95 14.65 -12.21 0.86
N LEU A 96 13.49 -12.81 1.09
CA LEU A 96 13.24 -14.22 0.83
C LEU A 96 12.40 -14.34 -0.45
N PRO A 97 12.41 -15.50 -1.13
CA PRO A 97 11.45 -15.74 -2.21
C PRO A 97 10.02 -15.51 -1.72
N PRO A 98 9.18 -14.82 -2.50
CA PRO A 98 7.81 -14.50 -2.11
C PRO A 98 7.06 -15.74 -1.63
N THR A 99 7.24 -16.89 -2.28
CA THR A 99 6.65 -18.20 -1.91
C THR A 99 6.75 -18.59 -0.43
N LYS A 100 7.76 -18.09 0.30
CA LYS A 100 7.98 -18.36 1.72
C LYS A 100 7.31 -17.35 2.65
N TRP A 101 6.65 -16.33 2.13
CA TRP A 101 6.18 -15.20 2.94
C TRP A 101 4.83 -15.48 3.62
N VAL A 102 3.99 -16.33 3.03
CA VAL A 102 2.64 -16.64 3.57
C VAL A 102 2.68 -17.09 5.02
N ARG A 103 3.70 -17.86 5.42
CA ARG A 103 3.88 -18.34 6.80
C ARG A 103 4.01 -17.20 7.83
N TYR A 104 4.46 -16.01 7.42
CA TYR A 104 4.62 -14.88 8.33
C TYR A 104 3.29 -14.30 8.80
N PHE A 105 2.20 -14.51 8.05
CA PHE A 105 0.86 -14.11 8.50
C PHE A 105 0.32 -14.96 9.65
N GLY A 106 0.86 -16.16 9.89
CA GLY A 106 0.33 -17.11 10.87
C GLY A 106 0.15 -16.51 12.28
N PRO A 107 1.19 -15.89 12.87
CA PRO A 107 1.07 -15.26 14.18
C PRO A 107 0.22 -13.99 14.25
N PHE A 108 -0.05 -13.35 13.10
CA PHE A 108 -0.64 -12.01 13.04
C PHE A 108 -1.99 -12.07 12.31
N PRO A 109 -3.10 -12.32 13.02
CA PRO A 109 -4.39 -12.58 12.40
C PRO A 109 -4.92 -11.39 11.60
N ASN A 110 -4.53 -10.17 11.94
CA ASN A 110 -4.98 -8.95 11.28
C ASN A 110 -3.95 -8.34 10.31
N ALA A 111 -2.81 -8.99 10.09
CA ALA A 111 -1.80 -8.48 9.16
C ALA A 111 -2.33 -8.55 7.72
N THR A 112 -2.36 -7.42 7.02
CA THR A 112 -2.81 -7.34 5.61
C THR A 112 -1.64 -7.23 4.66
N CYS A 113 -0.43 -6.91 5.14
CA CYS A 113 0.73 -6.69 4.30
C CYS A 113 2.01 -7.30 4.88
N ILE A 114 2.89 -7.80 4.01
CA ILE A 114 4.30 -8.07 4.30
C ILE A 114 5.15 -7.13 3.45
N GLN A 115 6.11 -6.46 4.07
CA GLN A 115 7.06 -5.56 3.43
C GLN A 115 8.48 -6.13 3.59
N ALA A 116 9.19 -6.37 2.50
CA ALA A 116 10.58 -6.84 2.53
C ALA A 116 11.54 -5.75 2.04
N PRO A 117 12.80 -5.69 2.56
CA PRO A 117 13.81 -4.80 2.02
C PRO A 117 14.05 -5.12 0.53
N PRO A 118 14.46 -4.10 -0.25
CA PRO A 118 14.77 -4.25 -1.66
C PRO A 118 15.78 -5.38 -1.87
N MET A 119 15.60 -6.18 -2.93
CA MET A 119 16.53 -7.27 -3.22
C MET A 119 17.82 -6.72 -3.86
N TYR A 120 17.75 -5.57 -4.54
CA TYR A 120 18.86 -4.92 -5.23
C TYR A 120 18.69 -3.39 -5.26
N VAL A 121 19.53 -2.63 -4.53
CA VAL A 121 19.81 -1.16 -4.65
C VAL A 121 18.62 -0.17 -4.79
N SER A 122 17.36 -0.60 -4.78
CA SER A 122 16.18 0.25 -4.92
C SER A 122 15.82 0.93 -3.61
N THR A 123 15.17 2.09 -3.70
CA THR A 123 14.64 2.80 -2.54
C THR A 123 13.29 2.26 -2.07
N ASN A 124 12.62 1.38 -2.84
CA ASN A 124 11.26 0.92 -2.56
C ASN A 124 11.18 -0.59 -2.22
N PRO A 125 10.48 -0.97 -1.14
CA PRO A 125 10.37 -2.36 -0.68
C PRO A 125 9.35 -3.18 -1.49
N ALA A 126 9.64 -4.47 -1.73
CA ALA A 126 8.67 -5.41 -2.28
C ALA A 126 7.58 -5.76 -1.25
N MET A 127 6.32 -5.92 -1.70
CA MET A 127 5.17 -6.14 -0.82
C MET A 127 4.33 -7.36 -1.21
N ILE A 128 3.74 -8.04 -0.22
CA ILE A 128 2.64 -8.99 -0.40
C ILE A 128 1.44 -8.50 0.38
N PHE A 129 0.31 -8.37 -0.29
CA PHE A 129 -0.98 -8.08 0.32
C PHE A 129 -1.77 -9.37 0.50
N ARG A 130 -2.42 -9.49 1.65
CA ARG A 130 -3.39 -10.53 1.98
C ARG A 130 -4.77 -9.90 2.01
N THR A 131 -5.64 -10.32 1.11
CA THR A 131 -7.07 -9.97 1.13
C THR A 131 -7.88 -11.20 1.51
N ASN A 132 -9.08 -10.99 2.06
CA ASN A 132 -10.04 -12.07 2.31
C ASN A 132 -11.23 -11.81 1.38
N GLU A 133 -11.28 -12.54 0.27
CA GLU A 133 -12.37 -12.49 -0.70
C GLU A 133 -13.18 -13.77 -0.57
N GLN A 134 -14.48 -13.65 -0.25
CA GLN A 134 -15.41 -14.78 -0.14
C GLN A 134 -14.95 -15.86 0.87
N GLY A 135 -14.33 -15.46 1.99
CA GLY A 135 -13.83 -16.38 3.01
C GLY A 135 -12.49 -17.05 2.66
N HIS A 136 -11.93 -16.77 1.49
CA HIS A 136 -10.65 -17.30 1.05
C HIS A 136 -9.57 -16.21 1.08
N TYR A 137 -8.40 -16.56 1.61
CA TYR A 137 -7.25 -15.67 1.55
C TYR A 137 -6.69 -15.62 0.13
N ARG A 138 -6.66 -14.41 -0.45
CA ARG A 138 -5.99 -14.13 -1.72
C ARG A 138 -4.73 -13.32 -1.44
N PHE A 139 -3.64 -13.69 -2.09
CA PHE A 139 -2.36 -13.01 -1.97
C PHE A 139 -2.03 -12.28 -3.27
N VAL A 140 -1.78 -10.98 -3.16
CA VAL A 140 -1.36 -10.12 -4.27
C VAL A 140 0.08 -9.73 -3.99
N PHE A 141 1.00 -10.18 -4.83
CA PHE A 141 2.38 -9.73 -4.79
C PHE A 141 2.48 -8.37 -5.50
N GLN A 142 3.32 -7.46 -5.01
CA GLN A 142 3.67 -6.23 -5.71
C GLN A 142 5.20 -6.12 -5.67
N PRO A 143 5.89 -6.42 -6.78
CA PRO A 143 7.32 -6.33 -6.86
C PRO A 143 7.78 -4.88 -6.95
N GLU A 144 9.07 -4.78 -6.66
CA GLU A 144 9.93 -3.61 -6.63
C GLU A 144 10.00 -2.88 -7.98
N GLU A 145 10.05 -3.64 -9.08
CA GLU A 145 10.12 -3.10 -10.43
C GLU A 145 8.71 -2.99 -11.01
N SER A 146 8.21 -1.75 -11.10
CA SER A 146 7.34 -1.48 -12.24
C SER A 146 8.22 -1.56 -13.48
N PHE A 147 7.90 -2.43 -14.43
CA PHE A 147 8.58 -2.38 -15.71
C PHE A 147 8.38 -0.97 -16.28
N LYS A 148 9.49 -0.25 -16.48
CA LYS A 148 9.50 1.02 -17.18
C LYS A 148 9.67 0.71 -18.66
N GLY A 149 8.56 0.71 -19.38
CA GLY A 149 8.58 0.59 -20.83
C GLY A 149 8.64 1.97 -21.45
N GLU A 150 9.68 2.25 -22.24
CA GLU A 150 9.68 3.43 -23.10
C GLU A 150 8.95 3.14 -24.40
N TRP A 151 7.79 3.77 -24.56
CA TRP A 151 6.94 3.73 -25.73
C TRP A 151 7.32 4.85 -26.67
N GLN A 152 8.07 4.50 -27.71
CA GLN A 152 8.16 5.35 -28.89
C GLN A 152 6.84 5.27 -29.64
N LEU A 153 6.18 6.42 -29.84
CA LEU A 153 4.86 6.50 -30.49
C LEU A 153 4.83 5.90 -31.92
N THR A 154 6.01 5.74 -32.55
CA THR A 154 6.19 5.16 -33.88
C THR A 154 6.29 3.63 -33.88
N GLN A 155 6.62 2.99 -32.76
CA GLN A 155 6.95 1.56 -32.71
C GLN A 155 6.16 0.77 -31.66
N GLY A 156 5.62 1.44 -30.62
CA GLY A 156 5.04 0.77 -29.46
C GLY A 156 6.09 -0.05 -28.69
N SER A 157 5.85 -0.35 -27.41
CA SER A 157 6.75 -1.28 -26.70
C SER A 157 6.23 -2.71 -26.72
N VAL A 158 7.18 -3.63 -26.57
CA VAL A 158 6.93 -5.04 -26.31
C VAL A 158 6.39 -5.21 -24.88
N ILE A 159 5.36 -6.04 -24.73
CA ILE A 159 4.85 -6.44 -23.41
C ILE A 159 5.95 -7.27 -22.72
N PRO A 160 6.46 -6.86 -21.54
CA PRO A 160 7.55 -7.55 -20.88
C PRO A 160 7.15 -8.98 -20.48
N GLU A 161 8.11 -9.89 -20.38
CA GLU A 161 7.84 -11.24 -19.90
C GLU A 161 7.63 -11.28 -18.38
N ARG A 162 6.96 -12.33 -17.91
CA ARG A 162 6.64 -12.51 -16.49
C ARG A 162 7.92 -12.64 -15.65
N ILE A 163 8.03 -11.86 -14.57
CA ILE A 163 9.12 -12.02 -13.59
C ILE A 163 9.14 -13.46 -13.05
N ILE A 164 10.26 -14.15 -13.28
CA ILE A 164 10.47 -15.56 -12.95
C ILE A 164 10.34 -15.78 -11.43
N GLY A 165 9.61 -16.82 -11.02
CA GLY A 165 9.57 -17.28 -9.61
C GLY A 165 8.33 -16.89 -8.79
N THR A 166 7.37 -16.17 -9.36
CA THR A 166 6.08 -15.90 -8.70
C THR A 166 5.04 -16.97 -9.08
N PRO A 167 4.41 -17.68 -8.12
CA PRO A 167 3.36 -18.67 -8.42
C PRO A 167 2.18 -18.08 -9.20
N SER A 168 1.58 -18.82 -10.12
CA SER A 168 0.35 -18.44 -10.85
C SER A 168 -0.84 -18.19 -9.93
N ALA A 169 -0.94 -18.91 -8.82
CA ALA A 169 -2.01 -18.75 -7.83
C ALA A 169 -1.98 -17.38 -7.11
N TRP A 170 -0.90 -16.62 -7.24
CA TRP A 170 -0.79 -15.30 -6.64
C TRP A 170 -1.24 -14.32 -7.70
N GLY A 171 -2.47 -13.84 -7.55
CA GLY A 171 -3.12 -12.96 -8.52
C GLY A 171 -2.28 -11.72 -8.70
N TYR A 172 -1.42 -11.73 -9.71
CA TYR A 172 -0.41 -10.72 -9.90
C TYR A 172 -0.60 -10.09 -11.28
N ARG A 173 -1.09 -8.86 -11.27
CA ARG A 173 -0.95 -7.97 -12.42
C ARG A 173 0.33 -7.16 -12.20
N GLN A 174 1.22 -7.15 -13.19
CA GLN A 174 2.43 -6.35 -13.15
C GLN A 174 2.11 -4.86 -13.26
N PRO A 175 2.55 -4.01 -12.33
CA PRO A 175 2.43 -2.57 -12.48
C PRO A 175 3.35 -2.14 -13.63
N LEU A 176 2.78 -1.54 -14.66
CA LEU A 176 3.55 -0.92 -15.74
C LEU A 176 3.67 0.58 -15.50
N THR A 177 4.88 1.08 -15.68
CA THR A 177 5.13 2.51 -15.88
C THR A 177 5.42 2.71 -17.36
N ILE A 178 4.54 3.41 -18.06
CA ILE A 178 4.66 3.63 -19.51
C ILE A 178 5.19 5.05 -19.73
N MET A 179 6.36 5.18 -20.33
CA MET A 179 6.91 6.47 -20.74
C MET A 179 6.59 6.68 -22.21
N LEU A 180 5.79 7.69 -22.55
CA LEU A 180 5.50 8.03 -23.95
C LEU A 180 6.50 9.10 -24.41
N SER A 181 7.34 8.73 -25.38
CA SER A 181 8.30 9.64 -26.03
C SER A 181 7.91 9.88 -27.50
N HIS A 182 7.93 11.14 -27.93
CA HIS A 182 7.80 11.53 -29.34
C HIS A 182 9.08 12.22 -29.81
N PRO A 183 9.57 11.95 -31.03
CA PRO A 183 10.32 12.97 -31.76
C PRO A 183 9.43 14.19 -32.06
N PRO A 184 9.97 15.39 -32.31
CA PRO A 184 9.26 16.69 -32.29
C PRO A 184 8.24 16.96 -33.43
N SER A 185 7.58 15.95 -33.98
CA SER A 185 6.54 16.10 -35.02
C SER A 185 5.11 16.05 -34.44
N THR A 186 4.09 16.41 -35.23
CA THR A 186 2.68 16.22 -34.85
C THR A 186 2.30 14.73 -34.85
N LEU A 187 1.51 14.30 -33.86
CA LEU A 187 1.01 12.93 -33.76
C LEU A 187 0.11 12.60 -34.96
N SER A 188 0.50 11.65 -35.82
CA SER A 188 -0.38 11.22 -36.90
C SER A 188 -1.58 10.42 -36.34
N PRO A 189 -2.78 10.48 -36.95
CA PRO A 189 -3.95 9.71 -36.52
C PRO A 189 -3.70 8.20 -36.44
N LYS A 190 -2.79 7.69 -37.27
CA LYS A 190 -2.36 6.29 -37.28
C LYS A 190 -1.61 5.91 -36.00
N ASN A 191 -0.72 6.80 -35.53
CA ASN A 191 0.06 6.56 -34.32
C ASN A 191 -0.83 6.63 -33.08
N GLU A 192 -1.77 7.59 -33.05
CA GLU A 192 -2.79 7.69 -32.00
C GLU A 192 -3.58 6.38 -31.83
N SER A 193 -4.11 5.86 -32.94
CA SER A 193 -4.86 4.60 -32.94
C SER A 193 -4.02 3.42 -32.41
N ASN A 194 -2.75 3.31 -32.81
CA ASN A 194 -1.85 2.25 -32.34
C ASN A 194 -1.60 2.30 -30.83
N ILE A 195 -1.40 3.49 -30.26
CA ILE A 195 -1.22 3.66 -28.81
C ILE A 195 -2.47 3.19 -28.07
N MET A 196 -3.63 3.61 -28.55
CA MET A 196 -4.92 3.26 -27.96
C MET A 196 -5.18 1.76 -28.00
N THR A 197 -4.93 1.10 -29.14
CA THR A 197 -5.05 -0.36 -29.25
C THR A 197 -4.12 -1.08 -28.28
N ASN A 198 -2.87 -0.64 -28.14
CA ASN A 198 -1.91 -1.29 -27.25
C ASN A 198 -2.23 -1.04 -25.76
N LEU A 199 -2.68 0.16 -25.39
CA LEU A 199 -3.13 0.45 -24.01
C LEU A 199 -4.35 -0.39 -23.64
N LEU A 200 -5.31 -0.55 -24.57
CA LEU A 200 -6.46 -1.44 -24.39
C LEU A 200 -6.02 -2.89 -24.21
N LYS A 201 -5.13 -3.39 -25.07
CA LYS A 201 -4.58 -4.74 -24.98
C LYS A 201 -3.89 -5.01 -23.63
N ILE A 202 -3.18 -4.01 -23.09
CA ILE A 202 -2.56 -4.10 -21.76
C ILE A 202 -3.63 -4.15 -20.66
N ASN A 203 -4.66 -3.30 -20.74
CA ASN A 203 -5.73 -3.28 -19.74
C ASN A 203 -6.56 -4.57 -19.72
N GLU A 204 -6.79 -5.15 -20.91
CA GLU A 204 -7.47 -6.43 -21.08
C GLU A 204 -6.61 -7.62 -20.65
N SER A 205 -5.28 -7.45 -20.55
CA SER A 205 -4.40 -8.51 -20.11
C SER A 205 -4.60 -8.84 -18.63
N PRO A 206 -4.82 -10.12 -18.26
CA PRO A 206 -4.91 -10.53 -16.86
C PRO A 206 -3.58 -10.43 -16.12
N GLU A 207 -2.47 -10.22 -16.83
CA GLU A 207 -1.09 -10.22 -16.31
C GLU A 207 -0.52 -8.84 -16.00
N TYR A 208 -1.13 -7.75 -16.48
CA TYR A 208 -0.60 -6.39 -16.34
C TYR A 208 -1.67 -5.41 -15.84
N PHE A 209 -1.24 -4.32 -15.22
CA PHE A 209 -2.06 -3.14 -15.01
C PHE A 209 -1.22 -1.89 -15.16
N VAL A 210 -1.79 -0.83 -15.74
CA VAL A 210 -1.07 0.44 -15.91
C VAL A 210 -1.11 1.20 -14.59
N ARG A 211 0.02 1.21 -13.88
CA ARG A 211 0.17 1.93 -12.61
C ARG A 211 0.38 3.41 -12.86
N SER A 212 1.32 3.73 -13.75
CA SER A 212 1.62 5.11 -14.10
C SER A 212 1.89 5.27 -15.58
N LEU A 213 1.50 6.43 -16.10
CA LEU A 213 1.82 6.86 -17.45
C LEU A 213 2.59 8.18 -17.33
N GLU A 214 3.77 8.24 -17.96
CA GLU A 214 4.70 9.35 -17.95
C GLU A 214 4.74 9.96 -19.36
N LEU A 215 4.27 11.20 -19.50
CA LEU A 215 4.26 11.95 -20.75
C LEU A 215 5.47 12.88 -20.81
N HIS A 216 6.30 12.74 -21.85
CA HIS A 216 7.34 13.71 -22.17
C HIS A 216 6.77 14.89 -22.97
N VAL A 217 7.36 16.07 -22.81
CA VAL A 217 6.78 17.37 -23.24
C VAL A 217 6.68 17.59 -24.74
N GLU A 218 7.46 16.84 -25.49
CA GLU A 218 7.45 16.88 -26.96
C GLU A 218 6.22 16.20 -27.55
N VAL A 219 5.35 15.63 -26.71
CA VAL A 219 4.12 14.95 -27.12
C VAL A 219 2.96 15.94 -27.13
N ASP A 220 2.16 15.94 -28.21
CA ASP A 220 0.92 16.72 -28.32
C ASP A 220 -0.06 16.34 -27.20
N ARG A 221 -0.05 17.15 -26.14
CA ARG A 221 -0.73 16.86 -24.86
C ARG A 221 -2.25 16.70 -25.05
N PRO A 222 -3.00 17.61 -25.72
CA PRO A 222 -4.47 17.57 -25.74
C PRO A 222 -5.06 16.28 -26.31
N ALA A 223 -4.54 15.77 -27.43
CA ALA A 223 -5.05 14.56 -28.06
C ALA A 223 -4.86 13.33 -27.15
N ILE A 224 -3.68 13.16 -26.57
CA ILE A 224 -3.41 12.04 -25.64
C ILE A 224 -4.20 12.19 -24.34
N PHE A 225 -4.32 13.40 -23.79
CA PHE A 225 -5.15 13.63 -22.60
C PHE A 225 -6.61 13.28 -22.86
N GLN A 226 -7.17 13.70 -23.99
CA GLN A 226 -8.56 13.38 -24.36
C GLN A 226 -8.74 11.86 -24.51
N ALA A 227 -7.78 11.19 -25.14
CA ALA A 227 -7.81 9.75 -25.34
C ALA A 227 -7.72 8.97 -24.00
N LEU A 228 -6.82 9.37 -23.10
CA LEU A 228 -6.70 8.80 -21.75
C LEU A 228 -7.96 9.06 -20.91
N GLN A 229 -8.53 10.26 -20.99
CA GLN A 229 -9.78 10.61 -20.31
C GLN A 229 -10.94 9.74 -20.80
N GLN A 230 -11.05 9.52 -22.11
CA GLN A 230 -12.09 8.65 -22.68
C GLN A 230 -11.92 7.18 -22.24
N LEU A 231 -10.70 6.67 -22.18
CA LEU A 231 -10.43 5.33 -21.66
C LEU A 231 -10.75 5.21 -20.17
N HIS A 232 -10.45 6.25 -19.40
CA HIS A 232 -10.76 6.30 -17.98
C HIS A 232 -12.28 6.35 -17.74
N SER A 233 -13.00 7.24 -18.43
CA SER A 233 -14.45 7.42 -18.29
C SER A 233 -15.27 6.21 -18.74
N THR A 234 -14.68 5.32 -19.54
CA THR A 234 -15.31 4.08 -20.00
C THR A 234 -14.90 2.85 -19.19
N ASP A 235 -14.16 3.03 -18.09
CA ASP A 235 -13.54 1.97 -17.26
C ASP A 235 -12.66 0.99 -18.08
N LYS A 236 -12.23 1.43 -19.27
CA LYS A 236 -11.36 0.68 -20.19
C LYS A 236 -9.87 0.87 -19.89
N LEU A 237 -9.53 1.81 -19.00
CA LEU A 237 -8.19 1.97 -18.46
C LEU A 237 -8.27 2.52 -17.04
N ARG A 238 -7.84 1.73 -16.06
CA ARG A 238 -7.70 2.18 -14.67
C ARG A 238 -6.29 2.71 -14.43
N LEU A 239 -6.09 3.99 -14.77
CA LEU A 239 -4.84 4.69 -14.53
C LEU A 239 -4.78 5.22 -13.08
N GLN A 240 -3.79 4.81 -12.29
CA GLN A 240 -3.64 5.32 -10.93
C GLN A 240 -2.91 6.67 -10.86
N CYS A 241 -1.99 6.92 -11.80
CA CYS A 241 -1.17 8.12 -11.79
C CYS A 241 -0.79 8.53 -13.21
N LEU A 242 -1.00 9.80 -13.55
CA LEU A 242 -0.50 10.43 -14.77
C LEU A 242 0.58 11.44 -14.38
N LYS A 243 1.77 11.28 -14.92
CA LYS A 243 2.88 12.20 -14.70
C LYS A 243 3.21 12.89 -16.02
N VAL A 244 3.46 14.19 -15.93
CA VAL A 244 3.93 14.99 -17.06
C VAL A 244 5.30 15.50 -16.68
N SER A 245 6.32 15.09 -17.43
CA SER A 245 7.72 15.39 -17.10
C SER A 245 8.23 16.42 -18.10
N ASP A 246 8.52 17.65 -17.62
CA ASP A 246 9.23 18.70 -18.35
C ASP A 246 10.73 18.60 -18.12
N PHE A 247 11.53 18.36 -19.17
CA PHE A 247 12.99 18.33 -19.01
C PHE A 247 13.55 19.72 -18.65
N ASN A 248 12.75 20.79 -18.81
CA ASN A 248 13.13 22.18 -18.52
C ASN A 248 12.46 22.80 -17.28
N ALA A 249 11.53 22.11 -16.61
CA ALA A 249 10.86 22.64 -15.42
C ALA A 249 10.52 21.52 -14.41
N GLU A 250 10.63 21.82 -13.13
CA GLU A 250 10.37 20.89 -12.02
C GLU A 250 9.06 20.08 -12.24
N THR A 251 9.19 18.75 -12.14
CA THR A 251 8.12 17.76 -12.34
C THR A 251 6.81 18.17 -11.66
N THR A 252 5.78 18.51 -12.45
CA THR A 252 4.45 18.82 -11.92
C THR A 252 3.59 17.55 -11.96
N GLY A 253 3.41 16.91 -10.81
CA GLY A 253 2.52 15.75 -10.69
C GLY A 253 1.05 16.19 -10.70
N LEU A 254 0.26 15.74 -11.69
CA LEU A 254 -1.20 15.88 -11.68
C LEU A 254 -1.81 14.57 -11.17
N ALA A 255 -2.33 14.58 -9.94
CA ALA A 255 -3.17 13.49 -9.47
C ALA A 255 -4.51 13.53 -10.21
N LEU A 256 -4.85 12.46 -10.93
CA LEU A 256 -6.21 12.26 -11.41
C LEU A 256 -7.06 11.96 -10.16
N GLN A 257 -7.94 12.89 -9.80
CA GLN A 257 -8.90 12.66 -8.72
C GLN A 257 -9.92 11.61 -9.20
N SER A 258 -10.08 10.57 -8.39
CA SER A 258 -11.04 9.46 -8.56
C SER A 258 -12.47 9.89 -8.35
#